data_AF-A0A9Q3QB39-F1
#
_entry.id   AF-A0A9Q3QB39-F1
#
_cell.length_a   1.000
_cell.length_b   1.000
_cell.length_c   1.000
_cell.angle_alpha   90.00
_cell.angle_beta   90.00
_cell.angle_gamma   90.00
#
_symmetry.space_group_name_H-M   'P 1'
#
loop_
_entity.id
_entity.type
_entity.pdbx_description
1 polymer ?
#
loop_
_entity_poly.entity_id
_entity_poly.type
_entity_poly.pdbx_seq_one_letter_code
_entity_poly.pdbx_strand_id
1 'polypeptide(L)' 'MIHIQEPKYPWEVVHIDWVAALPPSGDKSYNACLVIVDRYSKTPIFLPCHKDDTAMDTALLLW' A
#
# COMPACT_ATOMS: atom_id res chain seq x y z
N MET A 1 16.97 -10.18 20.39
CA MET A 1 16.32 -10.39 19.07
C MET A 1 14.84 -10.17 19.26
N ILE A 2 14.23 -9.33 18.43
CA ILE A 2 12.79 -9.05 18.50
C ILE A 2 12.10 -10.24 17.82
N HIS A 3 11.29 -11.00 18.54
CA HIS A 3 10.53 -12.10 17.96
C HIS A 3 9.24 -11.54 17.36
N ILE A 4 9.17 -11.51 16.03
CA ILE A 4 7.97 -11.05 15.32
C ILE A 4 7.06 -12.26 15.14
N GLN A 5 5.88 -12.23 15.75
CA GLN A 5 4.90 -13.30 15.56
C GLN A 5 4.41 -13.32 14.10
N GLU A 6 4.29 -14.52 13.54
CA GLU A 6 3.69 -14.72 12.22
C GLU A 6 2.16 -14.67 12.32
N PRO A 7 1.46 -14.03 11.36
CA PRO A 7 0.01 -14.03 11.30
C PRO A 7 -0.51 -15.46 11.10
N LYS A 8 -1.68 -15.75 11.67
CA LYS A 8 -2.35 -17.06 11.59
C LYS A 8 -3.43 -17.06 10.52
N TYR A 9 -3.96 -15.90 10.17
CA TYR A 9 -5.03 -15.73 9.20
C TYR A 9 -4.69 -14.66 8.14
N PRO A 10 -5.25 -14.77 6.92
CA PRO A 10 -5.15 -13.70 5.93
C PRO A 10 -5.63 -12.36 6.48
N TRP A 11 -4.92 -11.28 6.14
CA TRP A 11 -5.24 -9.89 6.50
C TRP A 11 -5.11 -9.54 7.99
N GLU A 12 -4.57 -10.43 8.82
CA GLU A 12 -4.32 -10.17 10.25
C GLU A 12 -3.21 -9.14 10.47
N VAL A 13 -2.17 -9.18 9.63
CA VAL A 13 -1.08 -8.21 9.62
C VAL A 13 -0.87 -7.74 8.19
N VAL A 14 -1.02 -6.44 7.98
CA VAL A 14 -0.88 -5.80 6.68
C VAL A 14 0.29 -4.81 6.73
N HIS A 15 1.15 -4.89 5.73
CA HIS A 15 2.18 -3.88 5.48
C HIS A 15 1.70 -2.94 4.39
N ILE A 16 1.79 -1.63 4.64
CA ILE A 16 1.39 -0.61 3.69
C ILE A 16 2.57 0.34 3.53
N ASP A 17 2.96 0.59 2.29
CA ASP A 17 4.04 1.52 1.97
C ASP A 17 3.82 2.23 0.63
N TRP A 18 4.43 3.41 0.47
CA TRP A 18 4.37 4.18 -0.77
C TRP A 18 5.64 4.00 -1.59
N VAL A 19 5.47 3.58 -2.83
CA VAL A 19 6.48 3.71 -3.86
C VAL A 19 6.25 5.05 -4.57
N ALA A 20 6.96 6.08 -4.13
CA ALA A 20 6.87 7.44 -4.68
C ALA A 20 7.89 7.67 -5.82
N ALA A 21 7.83 8.86 -6.42
CA ALA A 21 8.73 9.34 -7.48
C ALA A 21 8.70 8.52 -8.78
N LEU A 22 7.55 7.92 -9.09
CA LEU A 22 7.32 7.30 -10.38
C LEU A 22 7.03 8.36 -11.44
N PRO A 23 7.44 8.15 -12.71
CA PRO A 23 7.03 9.01 -13.81
C PRO A 23 5.49 9.08 -13.90
N PRO A 24 4.90 10.29 -14.03
CA PRO A 24 3.45 10.43 -14.17
C PRO A 24 2.90 9.58 -15.31
N SER A 25 1.90 8.77 -15.03
CA SER A 25 1.37 7.77 -15.97
C SER A 25 -0.16 7.67 -15.94
N GLY A 26 -0.75 7.28 -17.08
CA GLY A 26 -2.19 7.10 -17.24
C GLY A 26 -3.01 8.40 -17.28
N ASP A 27 -4.32 8.28 -17.43
CA ASP A 27 -5.24 9.41 -17.65
C ASP A 27 -5.27 10.42 -16.49
N LYS A 28 -4.93 9.97 -15.27
CA LYS A 28 -4.90 10.80 -14.05
C LYS A 28 -3.49 11.18 -13.59
N SER A 29 -2.47 10.92 -14.42
CA SER A 29 -1.07 11.27 -14.14
C SER A 29 -0.59 10.81 -12.75
N TYR A 30 -0.92 9.57 -12.39
CA TYR A 30 -0.48 8.98 -11.12
C TYR A 30 1.05 8.92 -11.09
N ASN A 31 1.63 9.30 -9.96
CA ASN A 31 3.09 9.45 -9.78
C ASN A 31 3.61 8.69 -8.55
N ALA A 32 2.75 7.92 -7.90
CA ALA A 32 3.08 7.02 -6.81
C ALA A 32 2.21 5.76 -6.88
N CYS A 33 2.62 4.74 -6.13
CA CYS A 33 1.84 3.53 -5.94
C CYS A 33 1.82 3.16 -4.46
N LEU A 34 0.60 2.98 -3.91
CA LEU A 34 0.40 2.44 -2.58
C LEU A 34 0.41 0.91 -2.67
N VAL A 35 1.37 0.30 -1.98
CA VAL A 35 1.56 -1.14 -1.96
C VAL A 35 1.02 -1.66 -0.64
N ILE A 36 0.05 -2.57 -0.72
CA ILE A 36 -0.59 -3.19 0.43
C ILE A 36 -0.27 -4.68 0.37
N VAL A 37 0.42 -5.20 1.38
CA VAL A 37 0.84 -6.60 1.42
C VAL A 37 0.23 -7.28 2.62
N ASP A 38 -0.57 -8.31 2.37
CA ASP A 38 -0.97 -9.26 3.41
C ASP A 38 0.25 -10.10 3.80
N ARG A 39 0.69 -10.00 5.05
CA ARG A 39 1.88 -10.71 5.52
C ARG A 39 1.69 -12.22 5.52
N TYR A 40 0.47 -12.71 5.70
CA TYR A 40 0.17 -14.14 5.71
C TYR A 40 0.37 -14.77 4.33
N SER A 41 -0.38 -14.31 3.33
CA SER A 41 -0.31 -14.84 1.96
C SER A 41 0.87 -14.31 1.15
N LYS A 42 1.49 -13.20 1.57
CA LYS A 42 2.51 -12.44 0.82
C LYS A 42 1.96 -11.86 -0.49
N THR A 43 0.65 -11.72 -0.60
CA THR A 43 -0.02 -11.20 -1.79
C THR A 43 -0.05 -9.68 -1.74
N PRO A 44 0.48 -8.98 -2.76
CA PRO A 44 0.39 -7.54 -2.86
C PRO A 44 -0.89 -7.08 -3.58
N ILE A 45 -1.41 -5.94 -3.16
CA ILE A 45 -2.36 -5.10 -3.91
C ILE A 45 -1.63 -3.79 -4.22
N PHE A 46 -1.69 -3.37 -5.48
CA PHE A 46 -1.09 -2.14 -5.97
C PHE A 46 -2.19 -1.15 -6.31
N LEU A 47 -2.23 -0.03 -5.61
CA LEU A 47 -3.17 1.07 -5.89
C LEU A 47 -2.40 2.24 -6.50
N PRO A 48 -2.77 2.75 -7.69
CA PRO A 48 -2.18 3.96 -8.23
C PRO A 48 -2.64 5.17 -7.41
N CYS A 49 -1.69 6.02 -7.01
CA CYS A 49 -1.94 7.15 -6.11
C CYS A 49 -1.03 8.33 -6.47
N HIS A 50 -1.12 9.41 -5.69
CA HIS A 50 -0.27 10.57 -5.83
C HIS A 50 0.65 10.70 -4.63
N LYS A 51 1.91 11.10 -4.86
CA LYS A 51 2.93 11.27 -3.81
C LYS A 51 2.54 12.32 -2.76
N ASP A 52 1.59 13.18 -3.11
CA ASP A 52 1.10 14.30 -2.30
C ASP A 52 -0.27 13.99 -1.66
N ASP A 53 -0.75 12.74 -1.76
CA ASP A 53 -2.01 12.29 -1.14
C ASP A 53 -1.96 12.48 0.37
N THR A 54 -3.03 13.06 0.92
CA THR A 54 -3.16 13.26 2.35
C THR A 54 -3.58 11.97 3.06
N ALA A 55 -3.56 11.98 4.40
CA ALA A 55 -4.12 10.88 5.19
C ALA A 55 -5.61 10.63 4.87
N MET A 56 -6.37 11.68 4.53
CA MET A 56 -7.77 11.56 4.14
C MET A 56 -7.91 10.91 2.76
N ASP A 57 -7.11 11.34 1.78
CA ASP A 57 -7.12 10.74 0.43
C ASP A 57 -6.74 9.26 0.51
N THR A 58 -5.73 8.92 1.31
CA THR A 58 -5.32 7.54 1.56
C THR A 58 -6.43 6.71 2.20
N ALA A 59 -7.14 7.26 3.19
CA ALA A 59 -8.26 6.57 3.82
C ALA A 59 -9.40 6.30 2.81
N LEU A 60 -9.66 7.24 1.90
CA LEU A 60 -10.66 7.07 0.84
C LEU A 60 -10.26 6.04 -0.22
N LEU A 61 -8.95 5.83 -0.46
CA LEU A 61 -8.46 4.77 -1.34
C LEU A 61 -8.66 3.35 -0.78
N LEU A 62 -8.77 3.22 0.54
CA LEU A 62 -8.89 1.94 1.24
C LEU A 62 -10.33 1.58 1.66
N TRP A 63 -11.28 2.50 1.49
CA TRP A 63 -12.68 2.36 1.88
C TRP A 63 -13.52 1.73 0.77
#